data_AF-A0A367ZP94-F1
#
_entry.id   AF-A0A367ZP94-F1
#
_cell.length_a   1.000
_cell.length_b   1.000
_cell.length_c   1.000
_cell.angle_alpha   90.00
_cell.angle_beta   90.00
_cell.angle_gamma   90.00
#
_symmetry.space_group_name_H-M   'P 1'
#
loop_
_entity.id
_entity.type
_entity.pdbx_description
1 polymer ?
#
loop_
_entity_poly.entity_id
_entity_poly.type
_entity_poly.pdbx_seq_one_letter_code
_entity_poly.pdbx_strand_id
1 'polypeptide(L)'
;MTDVVTKAALTPARKRLVELMQEINYGRIEGLRVQNGEPVFDPPPTVLRLFLFGKDNGPNESRGNDGFALKKKVAELFEVFDRERSLSIQELMIDNGLPVRMTVADAVRV
;
A
#
# COMPACT_ATOMS: atom_id res chain seq x y z
N MET A 1 19.69 -5.37 -16.93
CA MET A 1 19.02 -4.05 -16.92
C MET A 1 17.85 -4.20 -15.96
N THR A 2 17.89 -3.53 -14.82
CA THR A 2 16.78 -3.58 -13.86
C THR A 2 15.71 -2.64 -14.40
N ASP A 3 14.64 -3.18 -14.98
CA ASP A 3 13.51 -2.37 -15.42
C ASP A 3 12.97 -1.59 -14.21
N VAL A 4 13.10 -0.27 -14.26
CA VAL A 4 12.55 0.61 -13.24
C VAL A 4 11.04 0.62 -13.42
N VAL A 5 10.33 -0.16 -12.60
CA VAL A 5 8.87 -0.12 -12.58
C VAL A 5 8.45 1.24 -12.03
N THR A 6 7.69 1.98 -12.84
CA THR A 6 7.13 3.28 -12.46
C THR A 6 5.69 3.12 -11.97
N LYS A 7 5.19 4.11 -11.21
CA LYS A 7 3.79 4.14 -10.77
C LYS A 7 2.79 4.01 -11.94
N ALA A 8 3.14 4.53 -13.12
CA ALA A 8 2.31 4.44 -14.32
C ALA A 8 2.20 3.01 -14.90
N ALA A 9 3.16 2.13 -14.63
CA ALA A 9 3.14 0.73 -15.09
C ALA A 9 2.30 -0.19 -14.19
N LEU A 10 1.76 0.32 -13.08
CA LEU A 10 0.92 -0.44 -12.17
C LEU A 10 -0.49 -0.67 -12.73
N THR A 11 -1.12 -1.77 -12.33
CA THR A 11 -2.56 -1.96 -12.51
C THR A 11 -3.34 -0.81 -11.85
N PRO A 12 -4.58 -0.53 -12.28
CA PRO A 12 -5.40 0.50 -11.66
C PRO A 12 -5.59 0.32 -10.15
N ALA A 13 -5.75 -0.92 -9.68
CA ALA A 13 -5.94 -1.23 -8.27
C ALA A 13 -4.65 -1.00 -7.44
N ARG A 14 -3.49 -1.42 -7.95
CA ARG A 14 -2.18 -1.14 -7.30
C ARG A 14 -1.86 0.35 -7.29
N LYS A 15 -2.11 1.06 -8.41
CA LYS A 15 -1.93 2.53 -8.48
C LYS A 15 -2.79 3.22 -7.43
N ARG A 16 -4.05 2.83 -7.30
CA ARG A 16 -4.96 3.35 -6.27
C ARG A 16 -4.44 3.10 -4.85
N LEU A 17 -3.87 1.93 -4.57
CA LEU A 17 -3.28 1.65 -3.25
C LEU A 17 -2.08 2.56 -2.97
N VAL A 18 -1.20 2.77 -3.94
CA VAL A 18 -0.07 3.71 -3.80
C VAL A 18 -0.55 5.12 -3.51
N GLU A 19 -1.54 5.60 -4.25
CA GLU A 19 -2.13 6.93 -4.07
C GLU A 19 -2.82 7.06 -2.70
N LEU A 20 -3.49 6.01 -2.24
CA LEU A 20 -4.09 6.00 -0.91
C LEU A 20 -3.03 6.09 0.20
N MET A 21 -1.92 5.34 0.08
CA MET A 21 -0.82 5.45 1.05
C MET A 21 -0.22 6.87 1.05
N GLN A 22 0.00 7.45 -0.12
CA GLN A 22 0.52 8.81 -0.27
C GLN A 22 -0.44 9.87 0.28
N GLU A 23 -1.75 9.69 0.12
CA GLU A 23 -2.77 10.57 0.69
C GLU A 23 -2.83 10.48 2.23
N ILE A 24 -2.72 9.27 2.79
CA ILE A 24 -2.70 9.04 4.24
C ILE A 24 -1.46 9.70 4.86
N ASN A 25 -0.32 9.59 4.18
CA ASN A 25 1.02 10.00 4.60
C ASN A 25 1.53 9.29 5.86
N TYR A 26 0.82 9.41 7.00
CA TYR A 26 1.11 8.68 8.23
C TYR A 26 -0.17 8.01 8.75
N GLY A 27 -0.09 6.72 9.08
CA GLY A 27 -1.24 5.99 9.58
C GLY A 27 -1.23 4.53 9.21
N ARG A 28 -2.41 3.96 8.98
CA ARG A 28 -2.57 2.58 8.54
C ARG A 28 -3.88 2.34 7.79
N ILE A 29 -3.88 1.29 6.99
CA ILE A 29 -5.06 0.73 6.34
C ILE A 29 -5.37 -0.61 7.03
N GLU A 30 -6.63 -0.83 7.40
CA GLU A 30 -7.10 -2.06 8.03
C GLU A 30 -8.17 -2.75 7.17
N GLY A 31 -8.20 -4.09 7.18
CA GLY A 31 -9.19 -4.89 6.47
C GLY A 31 -9.07 -4.88 4.94
N LEU A 32 -7.90 -4.51 4.39
CA LEU A 32 -7.65 -4.59 2.96
C LEU A 32 -7.52 -6.07 2.54
N ARG A 33 -8.17 -6.44 1.44
CA ARG A 33 -8.04 -7.79 0.87
C ARG A 33 -7.17 -7.76 -0.37
N VAL A 34 -6.45 -8.85 -0.61
CA VAL A 34 -5.79 -9.12 -1.89
C VAL A 34 -6.44 -10.35 -2.52
N GLN A 35 -6.77 -10.26 -3.80
CA GLN A 35 -7.33 -11.36 -4.58
C GLN A 35 -6.65 -11.38 -5.96
N ASN A 36 -6.17 -12.55 -6.39
CA ASN A 36 -5.43 -12.73 -7.63
C ASN A 36 -4.22 -11.78 -7.79
N GLY A 37 -3.57 -11.43 -6.68
CA GLY A 37 -2.43 -10.50 -6.64
C GLY A 37 -2.82 -9.03 -6.69
N GLU A 38 -4.11 -8.70 -6.64
CA GLU A 38 -4.61 -7.32 -6.73
C GLU A 38 -5.32 -6.89 -5.44
N PRO A 39 -5.12 -5.64 -4.97
CA PRO A 39 -5.84 -5.12 -3.82
C PRO A 39 -7.32 -4.88 -4.17
N VAL A 40 -8.21 -5.34 -3.30
CA VAL A 40 -9.66 -5.25 -3.43
C VAL A 40 -10.21 -4.27 -2.40
N PHE A 41 -11.04 -3.35 -2.87
CA PHE A 41 -11.59 -2.24 -2.06
C PHE A 41 -13.12 -2.33 -1.89
N ASP A 42 -13.69 -3.49 -2.18
CA ASP A 42 -15.07 -3.82 -1.85
C ASP A 42 -15.07 -5.10 -1.00
N PRO A 43 -15.47 -5.07 0.29
CA PRO A 43 -15.85 -3.86 1.02
C PRO A 43 -14.67 -2.87 1.16
N PRO A 44 -14.94 -1.57 1.37
CA PRO A 44 -13.89 -0.58 1.53
C PRO A 44 -13.05 -0.88 2.77
N PRO A 45 -11.70 -0.74 2.68
CA PRO A 45 -10.86 -0.87 3.85
C PRO A 45 -11.04 0.33 4.79
N THR A 46 -10.71 0.16 6.07
CA THR A 46 -10.74 1.25 7.04
C THR A 46 -9.40 1.99 7.01
N VAL A 47 -9.44 3.33 7.04
CA VAL A 47 -8.25 4.18 7.05
C VAL A 47 -8.14 4.89 8.39
N LEU A 48 -7.00 4.73 9.05
CA LEU A 48 -6.70 5.38 10.33
C LEU A 48 -5.51 6.32 10.12
N ARG A 49 -5.78 7.62 10.19
CA ARG A 49 -4.76 8.67 10.02
C ARG A 49 -4.03 8.92 11.33
N LEU A 50 -2.72 9.08 11.25
CA LEU A 50 -1.87 9.45 12.37
C LEU A 50 -1.41 10.90 12.19
N PHE A 51 -1.73 11.75 13.16
CA PHE A 51 -1.24 13.13 13.19
C PHE A 51 0.02 13.20 14.06
N LEU A 52 1.14 13.51 13.42
CA LEU A 52 2.42 13.70 14.08
C LEU A 52 2.64 15.18 14.36
N PHE A 53 2.71 15.55 15.64
CA PHE A 53 3.00 16.93 16.03
C PHE A 53 4.43 17.32 15.67
N GLY A 54 4.61 18.51 15.10
CA GLY A 54 5.91 18.99 14.62
C GLY A 54 6.35 18.44 13.26
N LYS A 55 5.49 17.71 12.54
CA LYS A 55 5.71 17.26 11.16
C LYS A 55 4.65 17.80 10.22
N ASP A 56 4.95 17.78 8.92
CA ASP A 56 3.95 17.98 7.87
C ASP A 56 3.07 16.73 7.76
N ASN A 57 1.76 16.89 7.95
CA ASN A 57 0.75 15.83 7.90
C ASN A 57 -0.06 15.86 6.59
N GLY A 58 0.30 16.72 5.63
CA GLY A 58 -0.31 16.77 4.31
C GLY A 58 0.00 15.51 3.47
N PRO A 59 -0.64 15.34 2.30
CA PRO A 59 -0.31 14.26 1.39
C PRO A 59 1.17 14.26 0.99
N ASN A 60 1.75 13.08 0.76
CA ASN A 60 3.12 12.97 0.30
C ASN A 60 3.31 13.67 -1.06
N GLU A 61 4.38 14.44 -1.21
CA GLU A 61 4.70 15.21 -2.43
C GLU A 61 4.77 14.33 -3.70
N SER A 62 5.12 13.05 -3.53
CA SER A 62 5.21 12.09 -4.65
C SER A 62 3.84 11.71 -5.22
N ARG A 63 2.73 12.12 -4.59
CA ARG A 63 1.36 11.79 -5.03
C ARG A 63 1.08 12.23 -6.46
N GLY A 64 1.51 13.44 -6.82
CA GLY A 64 1.32 14.02 -8.16
C GLY A 64 2.33 13.54 -9.21
N ASN A 65 3.33 12.74 -8.83
CA ASN A 65 4.40 12.32 -9.73
C ASN A 65 4.17 10.89 -10.23
N ASP A 66 3.58 10.75 -11.41
CA ASP A 66 3.36 9.45 -12.04
C ASP A 66 4.65 8.81 -12.63
N GLY A 67 5.71 9.61 -12.80
CA GLY A 67 7.06 9.15 -13.16
C GLY A 67 7.88 8.64 -11.97
N PHE A 68 7.28 8.58 -10.79
CA PHE A 68 7.91 8.06 -9.58
C PHE A 68 8.33 6.60 -9.78
N ALA A 69 9.63 6.36 -9.82
CA ALA A 69 10.21 5.03 -9.68
C ALA A 69 9.70 4.45 -8.36
N LEU A 70 9.14 3.23 -8.38
CA LEU A 70 8.65 2.61 -7.17
C LEU A 70 9.80 2.48 -6.17
N LYS A 71 9.64 3.15 -5.02
CA LYS A 71 10.55 2.95 -3.89
C LYS A 71 10.54 1.47 -3.53
N LYS A 72 11.70 0.93 -3.16
CA LYS A 72 11.92 -0.50 -2.85
C LYS A 72 10.79 -1.12 -2.00
N LYS A 73 10.34 -0.41 -0.96
CA LYS A 73 9.27 -0.86 -0.05
C LYS A 73 7.93 -1.13 -0.77
N VAL A 74 7.60 -0.35 -1.80
CA VAL A 74 6.37 -0.53 -2.60
C VAL A 74 6.53 -1.72 -3.54
N ALA A 75 7.71 -1.90 -4.14
CA ALA A 75 8.01 -3.08 -4.95
C ALA A 75 7.92 -4.37 -4.11
N GLU A 76 8.55 -4.38 -2.93
CA GLU A 76 8.50 -5.50 -1.98
C GLU A 76 7.05 -5.84 -1.55
N LEU A 77 6.19 -4.83 -1.33
CA LEU A 77 4.78 -5.06 -1.05
C LEU A 77 4.08 -5.81 -2.20
N PHE A 78 4.32 -5.40 -3.44
CA PHE A 78 3.69 -6.01 -4.60
C PHE A 78 4.28 -7.38 -4.95
N GLU A 79 5.57 -7.61 -4.70
CA GLU A 79 6.17 -8.95 -4.77
C GLU A 79 5.47 -9.93 -3.82
N VAL A 80 5.08 -9.48 -2.62
CA VAL A 80 4.26 -10.30 -1.71
C VAL A 80 2.88 -10.58 -2.29
N PHE A 81 2.21 -9.58 -2.90
CA PHE A 81 0.91 -9.80 -3.52
C PHE A 81 0.99 -10.79 -4.69
N ASP A 82 2.04 -10.68 -5.51
CA ASP A 82 2.29 -11.56 -6.64
C ASP A 82 2.57 -13.00 -6.20
N ARG A 83 3.32 -13.18 -5.10
CA ARG A 83 3.65 -14.48 -4.54
C ARG A 83 2.46 -15.15 -3.84
N GLU A 84 1.80 -14.44 -2.93
CA GLU A 84 0.76 -15.04 -2.08
C GLU A 84 -0.60 -15.11 -2.79
N ARG A 85 -0.82 -14.24 -3.79
CA ARG A 85 -2.03 -14.14 -4.63
C ARG A 85 -3.31 -13.77 -3.89
N SER A 86 -3.54 -14.24 -2.67
CA SER A 86 -4.68 -13.86 -1.85
C SER A 86 -4.30 -13.71 -0.39
N LEU A 87 -4.65 -12.57 0.19
CA LEU A 87 -4.30 -12.20 1.56
C LEU A 87 -5.48 -11.48 2.23
N SER A 88 -5.66 -11.73 3.52
CA SER A 88 -6.50 -10.91 4.40
C SER A 88 -5.59 -10.01 5.24
N ILE A 89 -5.37 -8.78 4.79
CA ILE A 89 -4.49 -7.84 5.48
C ILE A 89 -5.26 -7.23 6.65
N GLN A 90 -4.81 -7.55 7.87
CA GLN A 90 -5.34 -6.95 9.09
C GLN A 90 -4.86 -5.50 9.22
N GLU A 91 -3.59 -5.26 8.91
CA GLU A 91 -2.98 -3.93 9.04
C GLU A 91 -1.88 -3.74 8.00
N LEU A 92 -1.92 -2.60 7.30
CA LEU A 92 -0.82 -2.08 6.49
C LEU A 92 -0.42 -0.71 7.05
N MET A 93 0.73 -0.65 7.73
CA MET A 93 1.25 0.57 8.34
C MET A 93 1.99 1.44 7.32
N ILE A 94 1.72 2.74 7.39
CA ILE A 94 2.19 3.74 6.44
C ILE A 94 2.98 4.82 7.19
N ASP A 95 4.18 5.11 6.69
CA ASP A 95 5.04 6.20 7.15
C ASP A 95 5.55 6.97 5.94
N ASN A 96 5.35 8.29 5.97
CA ASN A 96 5.69 9.21 4.90
C ASN A 96 5.23 8.72 3.50
N GLY A 97 3.98 8.27 3.41
CA GLY A 97 3.34 7.82 2.18
C GLY A 97 3.77 6.45 1.68
N LEU A 98 4.53 5.68 2.47
CA LEU A 98 5.12 4.40 2.07
C LEU A 98 4.72 3.28 3.03
N PRO A 99 4.59 2.04 2.53
CA PRO A 99 4.37 0.88 3.40
C PRO A 99 5.62 0.64 4.26
N VAL A 100 5.41 0.30 5.53
CA VAL A 100 6.50 -0.01 6.48
C VAL A 100 6.40 -1.44 6.99
N ARG A 101 5.19 -1.88 7.33
CA ARG A 101 4.91 -3.25 7.75
C ARG A 101 3.49 -3.65 7.39
N MET A 102 3.29 -4.94 7.19
CA MET A 102 1.99 -5.54 6.89
C MET A 102 1.76 -6.75 7.80
N THR A 103 0.59 -6.84 8.41
CA THR A 103 0.14 -8.00 9.18
C THR A 103 -1.02 -8.64 8.44
N VAL A 104 -0.93 -9.95 8.21
CA VAL A 104 -1.97 -10.75 7.55
C VAL A 104 -2.59 -11.73 8.54
N ALA A 105 -3.86 -12.05 8.36
CA ALA A 105 -4.53 -13.10 9.12
C ALA A 105 -4.67 -14.37 8.28
N ASP A 106 -4.16 -15.46 8.82
CA ASP A 106 -4.35 -16.81 8.28
C ASP A 106 -5.31 -17.59 9.16
N ALA A 107 -6.31 -18.23 8.54
CA ALA A 107 -7.17 -19.16 9.22
C ALA A 107 -6.43 -20.50 9.34
N VAL A 108 -5.87 -20.80 10.51
CA VAL A 108 -5.36 -22.13 10.82
C VAL A 108 -6.56 -23.01 11.17
N ARG A 109 -6.87 -23.99 10.32
CA ARG A 109 -7.80 -25.07 10.65
C ARG A 109 -6.99 -26.15 11.37
N VAL A 110 -7.34 -26.42 12.62
CA VAL A 110 -6.83 -27.55 13.43
C VAL A 110 -7.75 -28.75 13.24
#